data_AF-A0A9P4YSF5-F1
#
_entry.id   AF-A0A9P4YSF5-F1
#
_cell.length_a   1.000
_cell.length_b   1.000
_cell.length_c   1.000
_cell.angle_alpha   90.00
_cell.angle_beta   90.00
_cell.angle_gamma   90.00
#
_symmetry.space_group_name_H-M   'P 1'
#
loop_
_entity.id
_entity.type
_entity.pdbx_description
1 polymer ?
#
loop_
_entity_poly.entity_id
_entity_poly.type
_entity_poly.pdbx_seq_one_letter_code
_entity_poly.pdbx_strand_id
1 'polypeptide(L)'
;MDPARLPPNDTSAPPPPSFIVDDIDEPASNTSPFDDEPFGQSSSSQGSFLAPSSAMSTDEDNPSGGEGDGAAAVPSPFNFQTQVISTAPVKSNIGQRRGHRYKHSSISTQHQIFQEPPPRPPPVLPASLPIPTLREAWKSMQKDQRTRLYWVLCHVAVAMYTFFKSEGSLATTALSHLVFFDAGSAAVCVAVDVLGNFEVWRRSSIRHPFGLERAEVLAGFAMSVLLLFGGFDLVSHNLKHFLASVGTESGHDHAHEHEGHHSSINLVSLAAVASSLVSAYGLKNHARIAKLMRVSYLASLPSILSNPFHFLTLFFSAVIALLPLLSISLYAWLDRLICATISAAMFALGMRLVVAQGLMLLMSYGGHGGDLGVSSVLRDIESDPAVLRVHDAQFWQVHYGLSMANLKLAVSKGSDDSSIGKLRSRISSLIQNRLAEGYGNGGTMRWEVTLQTSPDPVA
;
A
#
# COMPACT_ATOMS: atom_id res chain seq x y z
N MET A 1 -34.86 -71.81 4.34
CA MET A 1 -33.64 -70.99 4.16
C MET A 1 -34.12 -69.55 4.13
N ASP A 2 -34.19 -68.94 5.30
CA ASP A 2 -34.69 -67.57 5.49
C ASP A 2 -33.51 -66.63 5.76
N PRO A 3 -33.35 -65.53 4.99
CA PRO A 3 -32.22 -64.62 5.14
C PRO A 3 -32.47 -63.56 6.23
N ALA A 4 -31.39 -63.26 6.95
CA ALA A 4 -31.31 -62.44 8.15
C ALA A 4 -31.60 -60.95 7.91
N ARG A 5 -32.25 -60.34 8.92
CA ARG A 5 -32.60 -58.92 9.05
C ARG A 5 -31.61 -58.27 10.02
N LEU A 6 -30.99 -57.15 9.61
CA LEU A 6 -30.08 -56.34 10.42
C LEU A 6 -30.84 -55.49 11.47
N PRO A 7 -30.25 -55.20 12.65
CA PRO A 7 -30.85 -54.39 13.71
C PRO A 7 -30.66 -52.86 13.52
N PRO A 8 -31.46 -52.02 14.23
CA PRO A 8 -31.47 -50.56 14.09
C PRO A 8 -30.36 -49.85 14.88
N ASN A 9 -30.05 -48.62 14.45
CA ASN A 9 -28.94 -47.77 14.87
C ASN A 9 -29.40 -46.79 15.98
N ASP A 10 -28.81 -46.89 17.17
CA ASP A 10 -28.96 -45.94 18.29
C ASP A 10 -27.78 -44.95 18.30
N THR A 11 -28.06 -43.65 18.19
CA THR A 11 -27.12 -42.59 18.58
C THR A 11 -27.86 -41.35 19.06
N SER A 12 -28.04 -41.26 20.38
CA SER A 12 -28.36 -40.02 21.11
C SER A 12 -27.16 -39.62 21.97
N ALA A 13 -26.44 -38.56 21.59
CA ALA A 13 -25.37 -37.96 22.39
C ALA A 13 -25.87 -36.68 23.09
N PRO A 14 -25.44 -36.39 24.33
CA PRO A 14 -25.95 -35.28 25.13
C PRO A 14 -25.30 -33.92 24.77
N PRO A 15 -25.97 -32.78 25.06
CA PRO A 15 -25.47 -31.45 24.77
C PRO A 15 -24.37 -30.97 25.74
N PRO A 16 -23.47 -30.05 25.33
CA PRO A 16 -22.37 -29.54 26.15
C PRO A 16 -22.82 -28.49 27.20
N PRO A 17 -22.03 -28.30 28.28
CA PRO A 17 -22.44 -27.52 29.45
C PRO A 17 -22.35 -26.00 29.23
N SER A 18 -23.36 -25.29 29.74
CA SER A 18 -23.45 -23.84 29.87
C SER A 18 -22.64 -23.34 31.07
N PHE A 19 -21.68 -22.45 30.85
CA PHE A 19 -20.95 -21.78 31.92
C PHE A 19 -21.62 -20.44 32.24
N ILE A 20 -22.02 -20.30 33.50
CA ILE A 20 -22.60 -19.09 34.11
C ILE A 20 -21.42 -18.19 34.51
N VAL A 21 -21.48 -16.90 34.17
CA VAL A 21 -20.56 -15.87 34.66
C VAL A 21 -21.35 -15.01 35.64
N ASP A 22 -20.93 -15.01 36.90
CA ASP A 22 -21.47 -14.16 37.96
C ASP A 22 -21.03 -12.71 37.75
N ASP A 23 -22.00 -11.81 37.69
CA ASP A 23 -21.87 -10.35 37.70
C ASP A 23 -21.72 -9.83 39.14
N ILE A 24 -20.53 -9.35 39.54
CA ILE A 24 -20.33 -8.43 40.66
C ILE A 24 -19.09 -7.55 40.40
N ASP A 25 -19.26 -6.28 40.00
CA ASP A 25 -18.81 -5.09 40.76
C ASP A 25 -18.98 -3.77 39.96
N GLU A 26 -19.51 -2.76 40.65
CA GLU A 26 -19.80 -1.40 40.21
C GLU A 26 -18.56 -0.54 39.88
N PRO A 27 -18.72 0.56 39.11
CA PRO A 27 -17.62 1.42 38.69
C PRO A 27 -17.26 2.48 39.73
N ALA A 28 -16.04 2.41 40.27
CA ALA A 28 -15.45 3.51 41.03
C ALA A 28 -14.91 4.59 40.09
N SER A 29 -15.60 5.73 40.09
CA SER A 29 -15.10 7.02 39.64
C SER A 29 -13.80 7.40 40.35
N ASN A 30 -12.75 7.76 39.61
CA ASN A 30 -11.73 8.66 40.13
C ASN A 30 -11.16 9.56 39.03
N THR A 31 -11.59 10.81 39.13
CA THR A 31 -11.07 12.03 38.50
C THR A 31 -9.75 12.47 39.12
N SER A 32 -9.00 13.24 38.32
CA SER A 32 -7.96 14.24 38.65
C SER A 32 -6.48 13.82 38.49
N PRO A 33 -5.55 14.78 38.31
CA PRO A 33 -5.68 16.05 37.59
C PRO A 33 -4.53 16.30 36.59
N PHE A 34 -4.76 17.30 35.74
CA PHE A 34 -3.76 18.05 34.98
C PHE A 34 -2.60 18.52 35.87
N ASP A 35 -1.36 18.35 35.39
CA ASP A 35 -0.22 19.17 35.80
C ASP A 35 0.33 19.89 34.56
N ASP A 36 0.32 21.21 34.67
CA ASP A 36 0.84 22.21 33.74
C ASP A 36 2.34 22.48 33.97
N GLU A 37 3.00 22.90 32.87
CA GLU A 37 4.23 23.73 32.76
C GLU A 37 5.63 23.07 32.95
N PRO A 38 6.73 23.67 32.40
CA PRO A 38 6.84 24.80 31.45
C PRO A 38 7.76 24.55 30.23
N PHE A 39 7.65 25.50 29.28
CA PHE A 39 8.53 25.76 28.15
C PHE A 39 10.04 25.75 28.47
N GLY A 40 10.82 25.07 27.61
CA GLY A 40 12.28 25.14 27.56
C GLY A 40 12.80 25.03 26.13
N GLN A 41 13.60 26.01 25.72
CA GLN A 41 14.06 26.28 24.35
C GLN A 41 15.16 25.33 23.83
N SER A 42 15.19 25.23 22.50
CA SER A 42 16.35 25.04 21.60
C SER A 42 17.09 23.70 21.57
N SER A 43 17.01 23.02 20.43
CA SER A 43 18.15 22.98 19.49
C SER A 43 17.72 22.36 18.15
N SER A 44 17.77 23.16 17.11
CA SER A 44 17.62 22.75 15.71
C SER A 44 18.80 21.91 15.26
N SER A 45 18.61 20.62 15.02
CA SER A 45 19.55 19.78 14.27
C SER A 45 18.94 19.41 12.92
N GLN A 46 19.50 19.98 11.87
CA GLN A 46 19.20 19.73 10.46
C GLN A 46 19.29 18.23 10.16
N GLY A 47 18.20 17.66 9.64
CA GLY A 47 18.18 16.30 9.10
C GLY A 47 18.96 16.24 7.79
N SER A 48 20.18 15.70 7.85
CA SER A 48 20.95 15.34 6.66
C SER A 48 20.45 14.00 6.14
N PHE A 49 19.77 14.02 4.99
CA PHE A 49 19.44 12.83 4.23
C PHE A 49 20.70 12.31 3.54
N LEU A 50 21.25 11.20 4.03
CA LEU A 50 22.37 10.50 3.38
C LEU A 50 21.82 9.49 2.36
N ALA A 51 21.86 9.85 1.09
CA ALA A 51 21.75 8.93 -0.05
C ALA A 51 23.14 8.71 -0.67
N PRO A 52 23.45 7.52 -1.23
CA PRO A 52 24.75 7.27 -1.86
C PRO A 52 24.85 7.92 -3.25
N SER A 53 25.94 8.64 -3.47
CA SER A 53 26.29 9.35 -4.72
C SER A 53 26.57 8.37 -5.86
N SER A 54 25.88 8.54 -6.99
CA SER A 54 26.18 7.85 -8.24
C SER A 54 27.12 8.73 -9.09
N ALA A 55 28.32 8.22 -9.37
CA ALA A 55 29.31 8.86 -10.23
C ALA A 55 28.99 8.58 -11.71
N MET A 56 28.78 9.64 -12.49
CA MET A 56 28.79 9.62 -13.96
C MET A 56 29.79 10.67 -14.44
N SER A 57 30.89 10.21 -15.02
CA SER A 57 31.89 11.04 -15.70
C SER A 57 31.56 11.08 -17.20
N THR A 58 31.30 12.28 -17.70
CA THR A 58 31.29 12.66 -19.12
C THR A 58 32.69 13.09 -19.52
N ASP A 59 33.19 12.61 -20.67
CA ASP A 59 34.25 13.31 -21.43
C ASP A 59 33.95 13.15 -22.92
N GLU A 60 33.81 14.31 -23.59
CA GLU A 60 33.90 14.51 -25.03
C GLU A 60 35.35 14.85 -25.37
N ASP A 61 35.89 14.34 -26.49
CA ASP A 61 36.80 15.13 -27.33
C ASP A 61 36.96 14.53 -28.74
N ASN A 62 36.90 15.42 -29.73
CA ASN A 62 37.07 15.22 -31.17
C ASN A 62 38.54 15.48 -31.56
N PRO A 63 39.08 14.95 -32.69
CA PRO A 63 39.28 15.86 -33.83
C PRO A 63 39.29 15.23 -35.26
N SER A 64 38.96 16.09 -36.25
CA SER A 64 39.41 16.25 -37.65
C SER A 64 40.41 15.23 -38.26
N GLY A 65 40.33 14.74 -39.50
CA GLY A 65 39.90 15.39 -40.77
C GLY A 65 41.13 15.83 -41.60
N GLY A 66 41.47 15.14 -42.69
CA GLY A 66 42.45 15.61 -43.69
C GLY A 66 43.21 14.51 -44.47
N GLU A 67 42.92 14.42 -45.77
CA GLU A 67 43.42 13.49 -46.80
C GLU A 67 44.86 13.80 -47.29
N GLY A 68 45.51 12.84 -47.97
CA GLY A 68 46.56 13.18 -48.95
C GLY A 68 47.73 12.19 -49.15
N ASP A 69 47.48 11.16 -49.97
CA ASP A 69 48.32 10.64 -51.07
C ASP A 69 49.70 9.95 -50.86
N GLY A 70 49.74 8.67 -51.28
CA GLY A 70 50.72 8.09 -52.21
C GLY A 70 52.18 7.83 -51.79
N ALA A 71 52.51 6.62 -51.30
CA ALA A 71 53.74 5.89 -51.69
C ALA A 71 53.81 4.42 -51.24
N ALA A 72 54.11 3.55 -52.22
CA ALA A 72 54.76 2.23 -52.17
C ALA A 72 54.16 1.09 -51.30
N ALA A 73 53.56 0.12 -52.00
CA ALA A 73 53.13 -1.16 -51.46
C ALA A 73 54.33 -2.07 -51.09
N VAL A 74 54.37 -2.52 -49.84
CA VAL A 74 55.19 -3.64 -49.35
C VAL A 74 54.28 -4.87 -49.25
N PRO A 75 54.65 -6.06 -49.75
CA PRO A 75 53.79 -7.23 -49.71
C PRO A 75 53.71 -7.77 -48.28
N SER A 76 52.56 -7.58 -47.64
CA SER A 76 52.27 -8.19 -46.33
C SER A 76 51.57 -9.55 -46.53
N PRO A 77 51.92 -10.58 -45.74
CA PRO A 77 51.43 -11.96 -45.92
C PRO A 77 49.99 -12.18 -45.42
N PHE A 78 49.27 -11.10 -45.10
CA PHE A 78 47.91 -11.16 -44.58
C PHE A 78 46.97 -10.30 -45.42
N ASN A 79 46.22 -10.97 -46.30
CA ASN A 79 45.20 -10.38 -47.15
C ASN A 79 43.92 -10.13 -46.33
N PHE A 80 43.87 -9.01 -45.61
CA PHE A 80 42.65 -8.58 -44.92
C PHE A 80 41.78 -7.77 -45.88
N GLN A 81 40.72 -8.39 -46.40
CA GLN A 81 39.63 -7.66 -47.06
C GLN A 81 38.70 -7.10 -45.99
N THR A 82 38.64 -5.79 -45.85
CA THR A 82 37.71 -5.11 -44.95
C THR A 82 36.29 -5.29 -45.48
N GLN A 83 35.51 -6.21 -44.90
CA GLN A 83 34.08 -6.30 -45.18
C GLN A 83 33.33 -5.15 -44.50
N VAL A 84 32.75 -4.28 -45.30
CA VAL A 84 31.88 -3.19 -44.83
C VAL A 84 30.54 -3.80 -44.39
N ILE A 85 30.23 -3.69 -43.09
CA ILE A 85 28.97 -4.19 -42.52
C ILE A 85 27.84 -3.27 -42.96
N SER A 86 26.89 -3.83 -43.71
CA SER A 86 25.61 -3.20 -44.08
C SER A 86 24.72 -3.01 -42.84
N THR A 87 24.13 -1.83 -42.70
CA THR A 87 23.20 -1.45 -41.64
C THR A 87 21.81 -2.05 -41.88
N ALA A 88 21.61 -3.30 -41.47
CA ALA A 88 20.30 -3.91 -41.26
C ALA A 88 20.27 -4.62 -39.89
N PRO A 89 19.12 -4.68 -39.19
CA PRO A 89 19.08 -5.05 -37.79
C PRO A 89 19.35 -6.56 -37.60
N VAL A 90 20.52 -6.88 -37.04
CA VAL A 90 20.93 -8.24 -36.68
C VAL A 90 20.32 -8.60 -35.32
N LYS A 91 19.54 -9.68 -35.28
CA LYS A 91 19.13 -10.33 -34.02
C LYS A 91 20.38 -10.70 -33.22
N SER A 92 20.53 -10.15 -32.02
CA SER A 92 21.64 -10.40 -31.11
C SER A 92 21.59 -11.83 -30.55
N ASN A 93 22.19 -12.78 -31.25
CA ASN A 93 22.70 -14.02 -30.66
C ASN A 93 24.18 -13.87 -30.25
N ILE A 94 24.54 -12.71 -29.69
CA ILE A 94 25.87 -12.46 -29.15
C ILE A 94 25.89 -13.01 -27.71
N GLY A 95 26.23 -14.29 -27.58
CA GLY A 95 26.23 -15.00 -26.30
C GLY A 95 26.26 -16.52 -26.42
N GLN A 96 25.92 -17.09 -27.58
CA GLN A 96 26.13 -18.52 -27.84
C GLN A 96 27.49 -18.78 -28.47
N ARG A 97 28.56 -18.42 -27.76
CA ARG A 97 29.81 -19.17 -27.92
C ARG A 97 29.56 -20.53 -27.27
N ARG A 98 29.26 -21.52 -28.11
CA ARG A 98 29.33 -22.95 -27.76
C ARG A 98 30.75 -23.23 -27.23
N GLY A 99 30.96 -23.06 -25.94
CA GLY A 99 32.02 -23.76 -25.24
C GLY A 99 31.70 -25.23 -25.40
N HIS A 100 32.45 -25.94 -26.26
CA HIS A 100 32.42 -27.39 -26.29
C HIS A 100 32.72 -27.86 -24.86
N ARG A 101 31.69 -28.40 -24.21
CA ARG A 101 31.81 -29.05 -22.90
C ARG A 101 32.64 -30.30 -23.09
N TYR A 102 33.95 -30.17 -22.96
CA TYR A 102 34.86 -31.27 -22.70
C TYR A 102 34.67 -31.77 -21.26
N LYS A 103 33.45 -32.22 -20.92
CA LYS A 103 33.13 -32.91 -19.64
C LYS A 103 33.27 -34.43 -19.77
N HIS A 104 33.57 -34.94 -20.95
CA HIS A 104 33.67 -36.37 -21.25
C HIS A 104 35.00 -36.80 -21.89
N SER A 105 35.94 -35.88 -22.10
CA SER A 105 37.29 -36.25 -22.54
C SER A 105 38.13 -36.68 -21.33
N SER A 106 38.61 -37.91 -21.38
CA SER A 106 39.45 -38.59 -20.38
C SER A 106 40.81 -37.91 -20.09
N ILE A 107 41.12 -36.80 -20.76
CA ILE A 107 42.32 -35.98 -20.53
C ILE A 107 41.99 -34.72 -19.69
N SER A 108 40.71 -34.35 -19.55
CA SER A 108 40.30 -33.21 -18.71
C SER A 108 40.16 -33.55 -17.22
N THR A 109 40.08 -34.84 -16.87
CA THR A 109 40.01 -35.33 -15.49
C THR A 109 41.32 -35.20 -14.72
N GLN A 110 42.45 -35.08 -15.42
CA GLN A 110 43.78 -35.04 -14.78
C GLN A 110 44.26 -33.60 -14.46
N HIS A 111 43.64 -32.58 -15.06
CA HIS A 111 43.91 -31.15 -14.78
C HIS A 111 42.74 -30.43 -14.09
N GLN A 112 41.84 -31.17 -13.45
CA GLN A 112 40.74 -30.62 -12.64
C GLN A 112 41.25 -30.13 -11.28
N ILE A 113 42.11 -29.11 -11.30
CA ILE A 113 42.57 -28.36 -10.11
C ILE A 113 41.41 -27.55 -9.52
N PHE A 114 40.38 -27.26 -10.31
CA PHE A 114 39.12 -26.69 -9.82
C PHE A 114 38.13 -27.80 -9.53
N GLN A 115 38.09 -28.19 -8.27
CA GLN A 115 36.98 -28.95 -7.71
C GLN A 115 35.70 -28.11 -7.89
N GLU A 116 34.74 -28.61 -8.67
CA GLU A 116 33.44 -27.93 -8.78
C GLU A 116 32.88 -27.83 -7.35
N PRO A 117 32.51 -26.62 -6.89
CA PRO A 117 32.00 -26.46 -5.53
C PRO A 117 30.83 -27.42 -5.34
N PRO A 118 30.76 -28.13 -4.20
CA PRO A 118 29.76 -29.16 -3.97
C PRO A 118 28.38 -28.60 -4.30
N PRO A 119 27.54 -29.37 -5.04
CA PRO A 119 26.26 -28.88 -5.54
C PRO A 119 25.46 -28.33 -4.38
N ARG A 120 25.23 -27.01 -4.41
CA ARG A 120 24.56 -26.30 -3.33
C ARG A 120 23.17 -26.94 -3.17
N PRO A 121 22.78 -27.34 -1.95
CA PRO A 121 21.48 -27.96 -1.72
C PRO A 121 20.38 -27.08 -2.33
N PRO A 122 19.33 -27.70 -2.91
CA PRO A 122 18.29 -26.95 -3.58
C PRO A 122 17.75 -25.88 -2.63
N PRO A 123 17.56 -24.64 -3.10
CA PRO A 123 17.08 -23.56 -2.25
C PRO A 123 15.78 -23.98 -1.54
N VAL A 124 15.70 -23.73 -0.23
CA VAL A 124 14.53 -24.06 0.61
C VAL A 124 13.27 -23.36 0.09
N LEU A 125 13.43 -22.26 -0.66
CA LEU A 125 12.36 -21.48 -1.27
C LEU A 125 12.42 -21.57 -2.81
N PRO A 126 11.25 -21.60 -3.48
CA PRO A 126 11.21 -21.57 -4.94
C PRO A 126 11.84 -20.27 -5.47
N ALA A 127 12.59 -20.37 -6.57
CA ALA A 127 13.26 -19.23 -7.18
C ALA A 127 12.28 -18.13 -7.62
N SER A 128 11.17 -18.52 -8.22
CA SER A 128 10.05 -17.64 -8.56
C SER A 128 8.76 -18.44 -8.61
N LEU A 129 7.66 -17.80 -8.27
CA LEU A 129 6.31 -18.34 -8.48
C LEU A 129 5.74 -17.78 -9.79
N PRO A 130 4.88 -18.54 -10.49
CA PRO A 130 4.26 -18.05 -11.71
C PRO A 130 3.33 -16.88 -11.41
N ILE A 131 3.48 -15.79 -12.17
CA ILE A 131 2.60 -14.61 -12.08
C ILE A 131 1.36 -14.89 -12.93
N PRO A 132 0.14 -14.74 -12.38
CA PRO A 132 -1.08 -15.08 -13.10
C PRO A 132 -1.30 -14.18 -14.31
N THR A 133 -1.76 -14.78 -15.42
CA THR A 133 -2.26 -14.03 -16.56
C THR A 133 -3.70 -13.55 -16.29
N LEU A 134 -4.16 -12.52 -17.01
CA LEU A 134 -5.54 -12.02 -16.88
C LEU A 134 -6.59 -13.12 -17.13
N ARG A 135 -6.29 -14.05 -18.06
CA ARG A 135 -7.16 -15.18 -18.36
C ARG A 135 -7.24 -16.17 -17.20
N GLU A 136 -6.14 -16.40 -16.51
CA GLU A 136 -6.09 -17.24 -15.31
C GLU A 136 -6.79 -16.56 -14.14
N ALA A 137 -6.60 -15.26 -13.95
CA ALA A 137 -7.32 -14.48 -12.93
C ALA A 137 -8.84 -14.57 -13.11
N TRP A 138 -9.34 -14.44 -14.34
CA TRP A 138 -10.75 -14.59 -14.66
C TRP A 138 -11.29 -16.00 -14.36
N LYS A 139 -10.51 -17.03 -14.70
CA LYS A 139 -10.88 -18.43 -14.43
C LYS A 139 -10.86 -18.77 -12.94
N SER A 140 -9.94 -18.18 -12.18
CA SER A 140 -9.78 -18.38 -10.73
C SER A 140 -10.91 -17.75 -9.90
N MET A 141 -11.65 -16.80 -10.47
CA MET A 141 -12.60 -15.97 -9.74
C MET A 141 -13.80 -16.77 -9.20
N GLN A 142 -13.97 -16.73 -7.87
CA GLN A 142 -15.10 -17.34 -7.16
C GLN A 142 -16.41 -16.60 -7.45
N LYS A 143 -17.56 -17.21 -7.15
CA LYS A 143 -18.89 -16.60 -7.38
C LYS A 143 -19.02 -15.25 -6.67
N ASP A 144 -18.58 -15.18 -5.41
CA ASP A 144 -18.66 -13.94 -4.62
C ASP A 144 -17.77 -12.84 -5.19
N GLN A 145 -16.54 -13.18 -5.60
CA GLN A 145 -15.60 -12.25 -6.23
C GLN A 145 -16.12 -11.75 -7.58
N ARG A 146 -16.79 -12.62 -8.37
CA ARG A 146 -17.45 -12.23 -9.62
C ARG A 146 -18.59 -11.25 -9.36
N THR A 147 -19.43 -11.53 -8.37
CA THR A 147 -20.51 -10.61 -7.97
C THR A 147 -19.93 -9.25 -7.55
N ARG A 148 -18.87 -9.23 -6.75
CA ARG A 148 -18.16 -7.99 -6.38
C ARG A 148 -17.58 -7.25 -7.58
N LEU A 149 -17.01 -7.98 -8.54
CA LEU A 149 -16.50 -7.38 -9.78
C LEU A 149 -17.62 -6.72 -10.58
N TYR A 150 -18.77 -7.38 -10.75
CA TYR A 150 -19.91 -6.78 -11.45
C TYR A 150 -20.43 -5.53 -10.73
N TRP A 151 -20.49 -5.55 -9.39
CA TRP A 151 -20.85 -4.37 -8.61
C TRP A 151 -19.86 -3.22 -8.78
N VAL A 152 -18.56 -3.50 -8.79
CA VAL A 152 -17.53 -2.49 -9.07
C VAL A 152 -17.68 -1.93 -10.48
N LEU A 153 -17.90 -2.76 -11.49
CA LEU A 153 -18.10 -2.30 -12.87
C LEU A 153 -19.33 -1.39 -12.98
N CYS A 154 -20.42 -1.74 -12.30
CA CYS A 154 -21.60 -0.91 -12.19
C CYS A 154 -21.29 0.42 -11.47
N HIS A 155 -20.54 0.37 -10.36
CA HIS A 155 -20.16 1.57 -9.62
C HIS A 155 -19.27 2.51 -10.45
N VAL A 156 -18.29 1.97 -11.20
CA VAL A 156 -17.46 2.73 -12.13
C VAL A 156 -18.31 3.34 -13.23
N ALA A 157 -19.29 2.61 -13.79
CA ALA A 157 -20.20 3.17 -14.79
C ALA A 157 -21.03 4.34 -14.23
N VAL A 158 -21.53 4.22 -13.00
CA VAL A 158 -22.22 5.32 -12.31
C VAL A 158 -21.27 6.50 -12.07
N ALA A 159 -20.04 6.25 -11.61
CA ALA A 159 -19.05 7.30 -11.40
C ALA A 159 -18.76 8.07 -12.70
N MET A 160 -18.54 7.35 -13.81
CA MET A 160 -18.36 7.95 -15.14
C MET A 160 -19.59 8.76 -15.57
N TYR A 161 -20.80 8.22 -15.37
CA TYR A 161 -22.04 8.95 -15.65
C TYR A 161 -22.14 10.25 -14.84
N THR A 162 -21.88 10.20 -13.52
CA THR A 162 -21.91 11.38 -12.66
C THR A 162 -20.85 12.41 -13.04
N PHE A 163 -19.67 11.96 -13.49
CA PHE A 163 -18.59 12.83 -13.94
C PHE A 163 -18.95 13.59 -15.21
N PHE A 164 -19.59 12.95 -16.20
CA PHE A 164 -20.02 13.64 -17.42
C PHE A 164 -21.28 14.51 -17.22
N LYS A 165 -22.04 14.28 -16.15
CA LYS A 165 -23.27 15.05 -15.85
C LYS A 165 -23.07 16.15 -14.81
N SER A 166 -21.88 16.29 -14.25
CA SER A 166 -21.60 17.26 -13.17
C SER A 166 -21.31 18.68 -13.65
N GLU A 167 -21.31 18.95 -14.96
CA GLU A 167 -20.99 20.26 -15.57
C GLU A 167 -21.92 21.42 -15.18
N GLY A 168 -22.84 21.22 -14.23
CA GLY A 168 -23.87 22.17 -13.84
C GLY A 168 -23.74 22.81 -12.45
N SER A 169 -22.94 22.27 -11.55
CA SER A 169 -22.81 22.75 -10.16
C SER A 169 -21.45 22.37 -9.58
N LEU A 170 -20.82 23.29 -8.85
CA LEU A 170 -19.50 23.06 -8.26
C LEU A 170 -19.54 21.95 -7.21
N ALA A 171 -20.64 21.86 -6.44
CA ALA A 171 -20.86 20.78 -5.50
C ALA A 171 -21.04 19.44 -6.22
N THR A 172 -21.77 19.38 -7.34
CA THR A 172 -21.90 18.14 -8.12
C THR A 172 -20.59 17.71 -8.78
N THR A 173 -19.75 18.64 -9.23
CA THR A 173 -18.40 18.34 -9.74
C THR A 173 -17.50 17.80 -8.64
N ALA A 174 -17.57 18.38 -7.44
CA ALA A 174 -16.84 17.87 -6.28
C ALA A 174 -17.32 16.47 -5.88
N LEU A 175 -18.63 16.25 -5.88
CA LEU A 175 -19.22 14.94 -5.61
C LEU A 175 -18.79 13.88 -6.64
N SER A 176 -18.75 14.21 -7.94
CA SER A 176 -18.35 13.24 -8.96
C SER A 176 -16.90 12.77 -8.80
N HIS A 177 -15.98 13.66 -8.40
CA HIS A 177 -14.59 13.27 -8.11
C HIS A 177 -14.51 12.31 -6.90
N LEU A 178 -15.33 12.55 -5.89
CA LEU A 178 -15.37 11.70 -4.69
C LEU A 178 -15.98 10.31 -4.99
N VAL A 179 -17.07 10.26 -5.76
CA VAL A 179 -17.66 8.99 -6.25
C VAL A 179 -16.67 8.22 -7.14
N PHE A 180 -15.91 8.93 -7.99
CA PHE A 180 -14.86 8.31 -8.81
C PHE A 180 -13.75 7.69 -7.96
N PHE A 181 -13.32 8.38 -6.90
CA PHE A 181 -12.35 7.83 -5.94
C PHE A 181 -12.91 6.59 -5.21
N ASP A 182 -14.17 6.62 -4.77
CA ASP A 182 -14.83 5.48 -4.13
C ASP A 182 -14.93 4.28 -5.08
N ALA A 183 -15.28 4.50 -6.35
CA ALA A 183 -15.34 3.45 -7.36
C ALA A 183 -13.95 2.87 -7.68
N GLY A 184 -12.93 3.73 -7.83
CA GLY A 184 -11.55 3.31 -8.10
C GLY A 184 -10.94 2.52 -6.94
N SER A 185 -11.16 2.96 -5.70
CA SER A 185 -10.65 2.27 -4.50
C SER A 185 -11.33 0.91 -4.31
N ALA A 186 -12.63 0.81 -4.61
CA ALA A 186 -13.36 -0.45 -4.66
C ALA A 186 -12.82 -1.41 -5.74
N ALA A 187 -12.46 -0.88 -6.92
CA ALA A 187 -11.85 -1.66 -7.99
C ALA A 187 -10.48 -2.24 -7.58
N VAL A 188 -9.63 -1.44 -6.93
CA VAL A 188 -8.36 -1.91 -6.37
C VAL A 188 -8.60 -3.04 -5.36
N CYS A 189 -9.60 -2.91 -4.48
CA CYS A 189 -9.88 -3.93 -3.48
C CYS A 189 -10.37 -5.24 -4.07
N VAL A 190 -11.20 -5.22 -5.12
CA VAL A 190 -11.58 -6.45 -5.85
C VAL A 190 -10.40 -7.03 -6.61
N ALA A 191 -9.56 -6.19 -7.25
CA ALA A 191 -8.37 -6.66 -7.94
C ALA A 191 -7.43 -7.41 -6.98
N VAL A 192 -7.18 -6.86 -5.79
CA VAL A 192 -6.36 -7.48 -4.75
C VAL A 192 -7.00 -8.77 -4.22
N ASP A 193 -8.32 -8.79 -4.01
CA ASP A 193 -9.04 -10.00 -3.59
C ASP A 193 -8.88 -11.14 -4.61
N VAL A 194 -9.05 -10.84 -5.91
CA VAL A 194 -8.87 -11.81 -7.00
C VAL A 194 -7.42 -12.27 -7.12
N LEU A 195 -6.45 -11.35 -7.04
CA LEU A 195 -5.02 -11.70 -7.09
C LEU A 195 -4.58 -12.50 -5.86
N GLY A 196 -5.24 -12.31 -4.72
CA GLY A 196 -5.05 -13.10 -3.50
C GLY A 196 -5.38 -14.58 -3.62
N ASN A 197 -6.09 -15.02 -4.67
CA ASN A 197 -6.34 -16.44 -4.95
C ASN A 197 -5.07 -17.19 -5.38
N PHE A 198 -4.03 -16.49 -5.81
CA PHE A 198 -2.79 -17.09 -6.31
C PHE A 198 -1.73 -17.14 -5.22
N GLU A 199 -1.00 -18.26 -5.12
CA GLU A 199 0.05 -18.44 -4.12
C GLU A 199 1.11 -17.34 -4.17
N VAL A 200 1.46 -16.84 -5.36
CA VAL A 200 2.45 -15.77 -5.55
C VAL A 200 2.11 -14.47 -4.80
N TRP A 201 0.83 -14.26 -4.47
CA TRP A 201 0.40 -13.09 -3.72
C TRP A 201 0.94 -13.11 -2.30
N ARG A 202 0.80 -14.25 -1.59
CA ARG A 202 1.15 -14.39 -0.17
C ARG A 202 2.46 -15.13 0.09
N ARG A 203 2.86 -16.03 -0.81
CA ARG A 203 3.99 -16.93 -0.60
C ARG A 203 5.29 -16.26 -1.01
N SER A 204 6.26 -16.30 -0.11
CA SER A 204 7.63 -15.86 -0.35
C SER A 204 8.33 -16.70 -1.42
N SER A 205 9.07 -16.02 -2.30
CA SER A 205 9.98 -16.61 -3.29
C SER A 205 11.31 -15.85 -3.29
N ILE A 206 12.35 -16.39 -3.92
CA ILE A 206 13.65 -15.69 -3.99
C ILE A 206 13.52 -14.37 -4.76
N ARG A 207 12.73 -14.34 -5.83
CA ARG A 207 12.44 -13.12 -6.60
C ARG A 207 11.56 -12.12 -5.82
N HIS A 208 10.59 -12.63 -5.06
CA HIS A 208 9.65 -11.81 -4.26
C HIS A 208 9.63 -12.31 -2.80
N PRO A 209 10.55 -11.81 -1.95
CA PRO A 209 10.73 -12.33 -0.58
C PRO A 209 9.50 -12.18 0.32
N PHE A 210 8.66 -11.17 0.06
CA PHE A 210 7.44 -10.88 0.81
C PHE A 210 6.16 -11.12 -0.02
N GLY A 211 6.24 -11.92 -1.09
CA GLY A 211 5.14 -12.06 -2.04
C GLY A 211 4.87 -10.77 -2.84
N LEU A 212 3.66 -10.65 -3.37
CA LEU A 212 3.21 -9.49 -4.15
C LEU A 212 2.31 -8.53 -3.35
N GLU A 213 2.12 -8.75 -2.05
CA GLU A 213 1.25 -7.90 -1.22
C GLU A 213 1.69 -6.42 -1.18
N ARG A 214 2.97 -6.12 -1.46
CA ARG A 214 3.45 -4.73 -1.64
C ARG A 214 2.79 -4.00 -2.83
N ALA A 215 2.33 -4.72 -3.84
CA ALA A 215 1.63 -4.11 -4.97
C ALA A 215 0.29 -3.47 -4.54
N GLU A 216 -0.34 -3.99 -3.49
CA GLU A 216 -1.54 -3.39 -2.89
C GLU A 216 -1.25 -2.01 -2.30
N VAL A 217 -0.13 -1.87 -1.60
CA VAL A 217 0.34 -0.59 -1.03
C VAL A 217 0.65 0.40 -2.15
N LEU A 218 1.27 -0.05 -3.24
CA LEU A 218 1.55 0.80 -4.39
C LEU A 218 0.26 1.27 -5.09
N ALA A 219 -0.72 0.38 -5.26
CA ALA A 219 -2.03 0.75 -5.81
C ALA A 219 -2.78 1.74 -4.90
N GLY A 220 -2.71 1.53 -3.57
CA GLY A 220 -3.24 2.47 -2.58
C GLY A 220 -2.57 3.84 -2.65
N PHE A 221 -1.24 3.88 -2.77
CA PHE A 221 -0.47 5.10 -2.99
C PHE A 221 -0.93 5.84 -4.26
N ALA A 222 -1.04 5.13 -5.39
CA ALA A 222 -1.52 5.73 -6.64
C ALA A 222 -2.93 6.33 -6.51
N MET A 223 -3.87 5.62 -5.85
CA MET A 223 -5.20 6.15 -5.56
C MET A 223 -5.15 7.41 -4.69
N SER A 224 -4.28 7.46 -3.68
CA SER A 224 -4.13 8.64 -2.83
C SER A 224 -3.56 9.85 -3.56
N VAL A 225 -2.70 9.65 -4.57
CA VAL A 225 -2.23 10.72 -5.46
C VAL A 225 -3.36 11.24 -6.35
N LEU A 226 -4.20 10.35 -6.90
CA LEU A 226 -5.39 10.76 -7.66
C LEU A 226 -6.36 11.58 -6.80
N LEU A 227 -6.53 11.20 -5.52
CA LEU A 227 -7.34 11.94 -4.57
C LEU A 227 -6.78 13.35 -4.31
N LEU A 228 -5.46 13.49 -4.15
CA LEU A 228 -4.82 14.79 -4.01
C LEU A 228 -5.02 15.66 -5.24
N PHE A 229 -4.80 15.11 -6.44
CA PHE A 229 -5.03 15.84 -7.68
C PHE A 229 -6.50 16.24 -7.84
N GLY A 230 -7.44 15.36 -7.49
CA GLY A 230 -8.86 15.72 -7.46
C GLY A 230 -9.16 16.86 -6.48
N GLY A 231 -8.53 16.86 -5.30
CA GLY A 231 -8.62 17.98 -4.36
C GLY A 231 -8.11 19.29 -4.96
N PHE A 232 -6.90 19.29 -5.53
CA PHE A 232 -6.30 20.45 -6.19
C PHE A 232 -7.11 20.97 -7.38
N ASP A 233 -7.61 20.05 -8.21
CA ASP A 233 -8.46 20.39 -9.35
C ASP A 233 -9.68 21.19 -8.88
N LEU A 234 -10.36 20.72 -7.83
CA LEU A 234 -11.51 21.39 -7.24
C LEU A 234 -11.16 22.74 -6.61
N VAL A 235 -10.04 22.86 -5.89
CA VAL A 235 -9.57 24.17 -5.37
C VAL A 235 -9.39 25.15 -6.53
N SER A 236 -8.76 24.70 -7.62
CA SER A 236 -8.47 25.55 -8.77
C SER A 236 -9.75 26.02 -9.47
N HIS A 237 -10.74 25.13 -9.64
CA HIS A 237 -12.04 25.47 -10.20
C HIS A 237 -12.80 26.45 -9.29
N ASN A 238 -12.81 26.20 -7.98
CA ASN A 238 -13.46 27.07 -7.01
C ASN A 238 -12.85 28.49 -7.00
N LEU A 239 -11.52 28.59 -7.02
CA LEU A 239 -10.82 29.88 -7.05
C LEU A 239 -11.07 30.65 -8.35
N LYS A 240 -11.12 29.96 -9.51
CA LYS A 240 -11.50 30.60 -10.78
C LYS A 240 -12.90 31.21 -10.72
N HIS A 241 -13.89 30.48 -10.20
CA HIS A 241 -15.25 31.00 -10.05
C HIS A 241 -15.35 32.14 -9.03
N PHE A 242 -14.58 32.07 -7.94
CA PHE A 242 -14.49 33.16 -6.97
C PHE A 242 -13.90 34.43 -7.60
N LEU A 243 -12.76 34.32 -8.30
CA LEU A 243 -12.13 35.45 -8.98
C LEU A 243 -13.01 36.04 -10.09
N ALA A 244 -13.69 35.19 -10.87
CA ALA A 244 -14.67 35.63 -11.86
C ALA A 244 -15.82 36.42 -11.21
N SER A 245 -16.28 36.03 -10.02
CA SER A 245 -17.34 36.76 -9.30
C SER A 245 -16.90 38.10 -8.70
N VAL A 246 -15.60 38.32 -8.49
CA VAL A 246 -15.04 39.58 -7.96
C VAL A 246 -14.65 40.53 -9.09
N GLY A 247 -14.29 40.02 -10.28
CA GLY A 247 -13.83 40.81 -11.41
C GLY A 247 -14.93 41.34 -12.35
N THR A 248 -16.18 40.88 -12.22
CA THR A 248 -17.27 41.26 -13.13
C THR A 248 -18.39 41.99 -12.39
N GLU A 249 -18.19 43.29 -12.13
CA GLU A 249 -19.25 44.24 -11.76
C GLU A 249 -19.92 44.90 -12.98
N SER A 250 -19.89 44.29 -14.17
CA SER A 250 -20.57 44.84 -15.34
C SER A 250 -21.06 43.77 -16.31
N GLY A 251 -22.38 43.63 -16.41
CA GLY A 251 -23.06 42.83 -17.42
C GLY A 251 -24.09 41.87 -16.84
N HIS A 252 -25.33 42.33 -16.72
CA HIS A 252 -26.48 41.47 -16.44
C HIS A 252 -26.72 40.53 -17.63
N ASP A 253 -26.29 39.26 -17.51
CA ASP A 253 -26.79 38.20 -18.39
C ASP A 253 -27.85 37.39 -17.64
N HIS A 254 -29.11 37.61 -18.04
CA HIS A 254 -30.27 36.83 -17.62
C HIS A 254 -30.26 35.47 -18.33
N ALA A 255 -29.78 34.42 -17.66
CA ALA A 255 -29.90 33.05 -18.12
C ALA A 255 -31.21 32.42 -17.59
N HIS A 256 -32.27 32.47 -18.40
CA HIS A 256 -33.45 31.64 -18.21
C HIS A 256 -33.18 30.23 -18.79
N GLU A 257 -32.56 29.35 -18.00
CA GLU A 257 -32.41 27.93 -18.36
C GLU A 257 -32.51 27.02 -17.12
N HIS A 258 -33.46 27.32 -16.22
CA HIS A 258 -33.55 26.66 -14.92
C HIS A 258 -34.42 25.40 -14.86
N GLU A 259 -35.25 25.07 -15.85
CA GLU A 259 -36.21 23.97 -15.70
C GLU A 259 -35.63 22.55 -15.90
N GLY A 260 -34.49 22.40 -16.61
CA GLY A 260 -33.85 21.09 -16.83
C GLY A 260 -32.77 20.72 -15.79
N HIS A 261 -32.22 21.70 -15.09
CA HIS A 261 -31.01 21.54 -14.27
C HIS A 261 -31.27 20.96 -12.88
N HIS A 262 -32.45 21.24 -12.31
CA HIS A 262 -32.81 20.71 -11.00
C HIS A 262 -33.06 19.18 -11.02
N SER A 263 -33.54 18.64 -12.15
CA SER A 263 -33.78 17.21 -12.30
C SER A 263 -32.48 16.41 -12.43
N SER A 264 -31.50 16.91 -13.20
CA SER A 264 -30.22 16.24 -13.40
C SER A 264 -29.39 16.15 -12.10
N ILE A 265 -29.38 17.21 -11.29
CA ILE A 265 -28.67 17.24 -9.99
C ILE A 265 -29.24 16.17 -9.03
N ASN A 266 -30.56 16.05 -8.96
CA ASN A 266 -31.23 15.06 -8.13
C ASN A 266 -30.93 13.62 -8.59
N LEU A 267 -30.87 13.38 -9.90
CA LEU A 267 -30.50 12.07 -10.45
C LEU A 267 -29.03 11.73 -10.17
N VAL A 268 -28.12 12.70 -10.28
CA VAL A 268 -26.69 12.53 -9.97
C VAL A 268 -26.49 12.20 -8.49
N SER A 269 -27.11 12.96 -7.60
CA SER A 269 -27.06 12.71 -6.15
C SER A 269 -27.68 11.34 -5.79
N LEU A 270 -28.87 11.02 -6.30
CA LEU A 270 -29.52 9.73 -6.04
C LEU A 270 -28.66 8.57 -6.54
N ALA A 271 -28.09 8.68 -7.73
CA ALA A 271 -27.19 7.67 -8.29
C ALA A 271 -25.93 7.51 -7.40
N ALA A 272 -25.35 8.61 -6.92
CA ALA A 272 -24.19 8.59 -6.02
C ALA A 272 -24.53 7.98 -4.66
N VAL A 273 -25.72 8.26 -4.09
CA VAL A 273 -26.19 7.60 -2.85
C VAL A 273 -26.35 6.11 -3.07
N ALA A 274 -27.10 5.72 -4.11
CA ALA A 274 -27.37 4.32 -4.41
C ALA A 274 -26.08 3.54 -4.65
N SER A 275 -25.17 4.07 -5.46
CA SER A 275 -23.90 3.40 -5.77
C SER A 275 -22.98 3.32 -4.56
N SER A 276 -22.91 4.37 -3.73
CA SER A 276 -22.09 4.40 -2.52
C SER A 276 -22.63 3.45 -1.45
N LEU A 277 -23.95 3.40 -1.25
CA LEU A 277 -24.58 2.45 -0.35
C LEU A 277 -24.34 1.01 -0.81
N VAL A 278 -24.56 0.72 -2.09
CA VAL A 278 -24.30 -0.61 -2.66
C VAL A 278 -22.81 -0.99 -2.54
N SER A 279 -21.88 -0.05 -2.75
CA SER A 279 -20.46 -0.28 -2.49
C SER A 279 -20.19 -0.59 -1.02
N ALA A 280 -20.80 0.19 -0.13
CA ALA A 280 -20.56 0.06 1.30
C ALA A 280 -21.16 -1.23 1.88
N TYR A 281 -22.32 -1.69 1.39
CA TYR A 281 -22.93 -2.95 1.82
C TYR A 281 -22.38 -4.18 1.07
N GLY A 282 -22.17 -4.07 -0.24
CA GLY A 282 -21.86 -5.20 -1.13
C GLY A 282 -20.39 -5.56 -1.22
N LEU A 283 -19.47 -4.59 -1.10
CA LEU A 283 -18.04 -4.82 -1.37
C LEU A 283 -17.18 -5.05 -0.13
N LYS A 284 -17.73 -4.88 1.09
CA LYS A 284 -16.99 -4.99 2.37
C LYS A 284 -15.64 -4.23 2.33
N ASN A 285 -15.60 -3.12 1.59
CA ASN A 285 -14.40 -2.35 1.28
C ASN A 285 -13.79 -1.65 2.52
N HIS A 286 -14.54 -1.60 3.62
CA HIS A 286 -14.25 -0.83 4.82
C HIS A 286 -13.01 -1.28 5.58
N ALA A 287 -12.70 -2.58 5.61
CA ALA A 287 -11.66 -3.10 6.50
C ALA A 287 -10.22 -2.66 6.11
N ARG A 288 -9.96 -2.35 4.84
CA ARG A 288 -8.61 -1.99 4.36
C ARG A 288 -8.33 -0.50 4.48
N ILE A 289 -9.26 0.33 4.02
CA ILE A 289 -9.13 1.78 4.07
C ILE A 289 -9.33 2.30 5.50
N ALA A 290 -10.22 1.68 6.30
CA ALA A 290 -10.36 2.05 7.71
C ALA A 290 -9.14 1.63 8.56
N LYS A 291 -8.42 0.54 8.21
CA LYS A 291 -7.14 0.20 8.85
C LYS A 291 -6.07 1.27 8.64
N LEU A 292 -6.09 1.91 7.47
CA LEU A 292 -5.22 3.05 7.15
C LEU A 292 -5.65 4.32 7.86
N MET A 293 -6.94 4.58 7.87
CA MET A 293 -7.55 5.77 8.44
C MET A 293 -8.01 5.47 9.86
N ARG A 294 -7.06 5.39 10.81
CA ARG A 294 -7.32 5.28 12.26
C ARG A 294 -7.95 6.57 12.82
N VAL A 295 -9.08 7.00 12.27
CA VAL A 295 -9.83 8.17 12.74
C VAL A 295 -10.69 7.70 13.90
N SER A 296 -10.18 7.88 15.12
CA SER A 296 -10.82 7.39 16.36
C SER A 296 -12.26 7.89 16.55
N TYR A 297 -12.58 9.09 16.03
CA TYR A 297 -13.91 9.69 16.13
C TYR A 297 -14.98 9.02 15.24
N LEU A 298 -14.59 8.37 14.14
CA LEU A 298 -15.53 7.66 13.24
C LEU A 298 -15.69 6.19 13.62
N ALA A 299 -14.90 5.69 14.58
CA ALA A 299 -14.95 4.31 15.04
C ALA A 299 -16.22 3.99 15.86
N SER A 300 -16.88 5.02 16.43
CA SER A 300 -18.14 4.89 17.17
C SER A 300 -19.39 4.84 16.27
N LEU A 301 -19.24 5.13 14.97
CA LEU A 301 -20.32 5.03 14.00
C LEU A 301 -20.50 3.59 13.51
N PRO A 302 -21.69 3.22 12.98
CA PRO A 302 -21.91 1.92 12.35
C PRO A 302 -20.80 1.63 11.32
N SER A 303 -20.41 0.35 11.16
CA SER A 303 -19.20 -0.07 10.41
C SER A 303 -19.11 0.37 8.93
N ILE A 304 -20.19 0.97 8.41
CA ILE A 304 -20.35 1.46 7.05
C ILE A 304 -19.88 2.92 6.95
N LEU A 305 -20.07 3.71 8.02
CA LEU A 305 -19.67 5.12 8.13
C LEU A 305 -18.32 5.29 8.82
N SER A 306 -17.74 4.21 9.35
CA SER A 306 -16.39 4.24 9.90
C SER A 306 -15.31 4.48 8.83
N ASN A 307 -15.63 4.27 7.55
CA ASN A 307 -14.79 4.69 6.44
C ASN A 307 -15.04 6.18 6.13
N PRO A 308 -14.05 7.07 6.32
CA PRO A 308 -14.23 8.51 6.14
C PRO A 308 -14.66 8.88 4.71
N PHE A 309 -14.26 8.13 3.69
CA PHE A 309 -14.59 8.43 2.29
C PHE A 309 -16.07 8.16 1.99
N HIS A 310 -16.57 6.98 2.36
CA HIS A 310 -17.99 6.67 2.19
C HIS A 310 -18.89 7.57 3.04
N PHE A 311 -18.46 7.91 4.26
CA PHE A 311 -19.18 8.91 5.06
C PHE A 311 -19.25 10.26 4.32
N LEU A 312 -18.12 10.74 3.80
CA LEU A 312 -18.04 12.00 3.05
C LEU A 312 -18.97 11.97 1.83
N THR A 313 -18.94 10.90 1.04
CA THR A 313 -19.76 10.74 -0.17
C THR A 313 -21.25 10.69 0.16
N LEU A 314 -21.65 9.88 1.15
CA LEU A 314 -23.06 9.75 1.54
C LEU A 314 -23.59 11.04 2.16
N PHE A 315 -22.81 11.68 3.04
CA PHE A 315 -23.19 12.94 3.68
C PHE A 315 -23.39 14.05 2.64
N PHE A 316 -22.40 14.32 1.80
CA PHE A 316 -22.52 15.38 0.81
C PHE A 316 -23.52 15.06 -0.30
N SER A 317 -23.67 13.79 -0.68
CA SER A 317 -24.72 13.44 -1.63
C SER A 317 -26.11 13.71 -1.06
N ALA A 318 -26.37 13.41 0.21
CA ALA A 318 -27.63 13.74 0.87
C ALA A 318 -27.86 15.25 0.97
N VAL A 319 -26.83 16.04 1.30
CA VAL A 319 -26.92 17.50 1.32
C VAL A 319 -27.20 18.05 -0.10
N ILE A 320 -26.58 17.48 -1.14
CA ILE A 320 -26.82 17.87 -2.54
C ILE A 320 -28.21 17.48 -3.04
N ALA A 321 -28.81 16.39 -2.55
CA ALA A 321 -30.21 16.06 -2.85
C ALA A 321 -31.20 17.11 -2.29
N LEU A 322 -30.84 17.78 -1.20
CA LEU A 322 -31.69 18.76 -0.52
C LEU A 322 -31.51 20.19 -1.07
N LEU A 323 -30.39 20.46 -1.75
CA LEU A 323 -30.05 21.75 -2.36
C LEU A 323 -31.16 22.34 -3.25
N PRO A 324 -31.83 21.57 -4.12
CA PRO A 324 -32.91 22.09 -4.98
C PRO A 324 -34.17 22.56 -4.24
N LEU A 325 -34.33 22.23 -2.95
CA LEU A 325 -35.48 22.64 -2.12
C LEU A 325 -35.28 24.02 -1.47
N LEU A 326 -34.08 24.61 -1.60
CA LEU A 326 -33.70 25.87 -0.98
C LEU A 326 -33.84 27.05 -1.95
N SER A 327 -33.80 28.28 -1.42
CA SER A 327 -33.87 29.48 -2.24
C SER A 327 -32.65 29.63 -3.16
N ILE A 328 -32.83 30.28 -4.32
CA ILE A 328 -31.80 30.42 -5.37
C ILE A 328 -30.51 31.06 -4.85
N SER A 329 -30.62 32.08 -3.99
CA SER A 329 -29.46 32.77 -3.39
C SER A 329 -28.69 31.87 -2.41
N LEU A 330 -29.42 31.11 -1.58
CA LEU A 330 -28.81 30.20 -0.62
C LEU A 330 -28.20 28.97 -1.31
N TYR A 331 -28.82 28.49 -2.39
CA TYR A 331 -28.27 27.45 -3.27
C TYR A 331 -26.89 27.83 -3.82
N ALA A 332 -26.74 29.01 -4.42
CA ALA A 332 -25.48 29.42 -5.04
C ALA A 332 -24.32 29.57 -4.02
N TRP A 333 -24.63 30.06 -2.81
CA TRP A 333 -23.64 30.17 -1.74
C TRP A 333 -23.26 28.79 -1.18
N LEU A 334 -24.27 27.94 -0.93
CA LEU A 334 -24.08 26.61 -0.37
C LEU A 334 -23.35 25.66 -1.34
N ASP A 335 -23.59 25.78 -2.65
CA ASP A 335 -22.87 25.05 -3.70
C ASP A 335 -21.36 25.27 -3.63
N ARG A 336 -20.94 26.55 -3.49
CA ARG A 336 -19.52 26.93 -3.35
C ARG A 336 -18.93 26.42 -2.04
N LEU A 337 -19.68 26.54 -0.93
CA LEU A 337 -19.23 26.08 0.38
C LEU A 337 -19.04 24.56 0.41
N ILE A 338 -19.99 23.80 -0.15
CA ILE A 338 -19.91 22.34 -0.25
C ILE A 338 -18.71 21.94 -1.10
N CYS A 339 -18.54 22.56 -2.27
CA CYS A 339 -17.38 22.32 -3.13
C CYS A 339 -16.05 22.56 -2.37
N ALA A 340 -15.92 23.71 -1.70
CA ALA A 340 -14.73 24.04 -0.92
C ALA A 340 -14.49 23.04 0.23
N THR A 341 -15.55 22.61 0.90
CA THR A 341 -15.45 21.65 2.01
C THR A 341 -15.04 20.26 1.52
N ILE A 342 -15.63 19.77 0.43
CA ILE A 342 -15.25 18.49 -0.21
C ILE A 342 -13.80 18.55 -0.66
N SER A 343 -13.39 19.63 -1.32
CA SER A 343 -12.02 19.80 -1.80
C SER A 343 -11.00 19.80 -0.65
N ALA A 344 -11.26 20.55 0.43
CA ALA A 344 -10.41 20.56 1.61
C ALA A 344 -10.33 19.18 2.28
N ALA A 345 -11.46 18.46 2.36
CA ALA A 345 -11.49 17.10 2.88
C ALA A 345 -10.69 16.12 2.00
N MET A 346 -10.89 16.15 0.69
CA MET A 346 -10.12 15.32 -0.26
C MET A 346 -8.62 15.59 -0.17
N PHE A 347 -8.23 16.86 -0.08
CA PHE A 347 -6.82 17.24 0.08
C PHE A 347 -6.25 16.74 1.41
N ALA A 348 -6.91 17.01 2.54
CA ALA A 348 -6.43 16.60 3.86
C ALA A 348 -6.33 15.08 4.01
N LEU A 349 -7.35 14.35 3.55
CA LEU A 349 -7.37 12.89 3.58
C LEU A 349 -6.36 12.30 2.59
N GLY A 350 -6.23 12.89 1.39
CA GLY A 350 -5.24 12.51 0.38
C GLY A 350 -3.82 12.68 0.88
N MET A 351 -3.49 13.81 1.53
CA MET A 351 -2.17 14.05 2.11
C MET A 351 -1.83 13.01 3.17
N ARG A 352 -2.78 12.71 4.07
CA ARG A 352 -2.60 11.68 5.11
C ARG A 352 -2.34 10.30 4.50
N LEU A 353 -3.12 9.91 3.48
CA LEU A 353 -2.94 8.63 2.80
C LEU A 353 -1.60 8.55 2.05
N VAL A 354 -1.24 9.58 1.30
CA VAL A 354 0.03 9.63 0.55
C VAL A 354 1.22 9.50 1.48
N VAL A 355 1.22 10.21 2.62
CA VAL A 355 2.30 10.10 3.61
C VAL A 355 2.32 8.72 4.23
N ALA A 356 1.19 8.19 4.69
CA ALA A 356 1.12 6.87 5.33
C ALA A 356 1.56 5.74 4.39
N GLN A 357 1.08 5.74 3.15
CA GLN A 357 1.44 4.77 2.12
C GLN A 357 2.88 4.96 1.63
N GLY A 358 3.30 6.22 1.45
CA GLY A 358 4.65 6.56 1.03
C GLY A 358 5.70 6.09 2.04
N LEU A 359 5.48 6.31 3.34
CA LEU A 359 6.35 5.80 4.40
C LEU A 359 6.44 4.27 4.39
N MET A 360 5.32 3.58 4.14
CA MET A 360 5.33 2.12 3.99
C MET A 360 6.17 1.66 2.78
N LEU A 361 6.10 2.39 1.65
CA LEU A 361 6.93 2.12 0.47
C LEU A 361 8.41 2.44 0.72
N LEU A 362 8.70 3.47 1.51
CA LEU A 362 10.05 3.90 1.90
C LEU A 362 10.70 3.00 2.96
N MET A 363 10.03 1.91 3.38
CA MET A 363 10.51 1.02 4.43
C MET A 363 10.65 1.74 5.78
N SER A 364 9.66 2.55 6.14
CA SER A 364 9.57 3.18 7.46
C SER A 364 8.41 2.58 8.27
N TYR A 365 8.47 2.71 9.60
CA TYR A 365 7.36 2.37 10.49
C TYR A 365 6.51 3.60 10.79
N GLY A 366 5.27 3.62 10.28
CA GLY A 366 4.26 4.67 10.55
C GLY A 366 3.10 4.20 11.43
N GLY A 367 3.30 3.13 12.22
CA GLY A 367 2.26 2.47 13.00
C GLY A 367 1.93 3.19 14.33
N HIS A 368 1.38 2.43 15.29
CA HIS A 368 0.98 2.97 16.59
C HIS A 368 2.19 3.59 17.32
N GLY A 369 2.06 4.85 17.75
CA GLY A 369 3.15 5.61 18.37
C GLY A 369 4.25 6.06 17.40
N GLY A 370 4.23 5.64 16.13
CA GLY A 370 5.23 6.00 15.13
C GLY A 370 6.67 5.82 15.63
N ASP A 371 7.49 6.84 15.42
CA ASP A 371 8.88 6.87 15.86
C ASP A 371 9.04 6.91 17.40
N LEU A 372 8.11 7.55 18.11
CA LEU A 372 8.10 7.57 19.58
C LEU A 372 7.84 6.18 20.16
N GLY A 373 6.94 5.41 19.54
CA GLY A 373 6.67 4.03 19.89
C GLY A 373 7.91 3.17 19.72
N VAL A 374 8.58 3.26 18.56
CA VAL A 374 9.83 2.54 18.29
C VAL A 374 10.92 2.93 19.30
N SER A 375 11.09 4.22 19.56
CA SER A 375 12.07 4.74 20.53
C SER A 375 11.82 4.24 21.94
N SER A 376 10.55 4.17 22.36
CA SER A 376 10.17 3.63 23.67
C SER A 376 10.51 2.14 23.81
N VAL A 377 10.27 1.35 22.75
CA VAL A 377 10.60 -0.07 22.72
C VAL A 377 12.10 -0.30 22.71
N LEU A 378 12.86 0.53 21.99
CA LEU A 378 14.32 0.47 22.01
C LEU A 378 14.89 0.75 23.40
N ARG A 379 14.35 1.75 24.09
CA ARG A 379 14.73 2.05 25.48
C ARG A 379 14.41 0.88 26.42
N ASP A 380 13.24 0.25 26.26
CA ASP A 380 12.87 -0.93 27.05
C ASP A 380 13.82 -2.11 26.76
N ILE A 381 14.26 -2.30 25.50
CA ILE A 381 15.25 -3.33 25.12
C ILE A 381 16.63 -3.03 25.72
N GLU A 382 17.07 -1.77 25.72
CA GLU A 382 18.35 -1.36 26.32
C GLU A 382 18.35 -1.48 27.85
N SER A 383 17.18 -1.40 28.49
CA SER A 383 17.04 -1.61 29.94
C SER A 383 17.15 -3.07 30.37
N ASP A 384 17.14 -4.02 29.42
CA ASP A 384 17.22 -5.44 29.71
C ASP A 384 18.64 -5.81 30.19
N PRO A 385 18.79 -6.46 31.36
CA PRO A 385 20.11 -6.75 31.93
C PRO A 385 20.96 -7.69 31.07
N ALA A 386 20.37 -8.42 30.14
CA ALA A 386 21.11 -9.27 29.19
C ALA A 386 21.67 -8.49 28.00
N VAL A 387 21.19 -7.26 27.75
CA VAL A 387 21.59 -6.41 26.64
C VAL A 387 22.59 -5.37 27.15
N LEU A 388 23.79 -5.36 26.60
CA LEU A 388 24.79 -4.32 26.90
C LEU A 388 24.53 -3.07 26.09
N ARG A 389 24.22 -3.23 24.80
CA ARG A 389 23.99 -2.13 23.87
C ARG A 389 23.22 -2.59 22.63
N VAL A 390 22.40 -1.71 22.05
CA VAL A 390 21.83 -1.86 20.71
C VAL A 390 22.76 -1.18 19.70
N HIS A 391 23.31 -1.93 18.74
CA HIS A 391 24.20 -1.38 17.70
C HIS A 391 23.45 -0.78 16.53
N ASP A 392 22.39 -1.45 16.10
CA ASP A 392 21.64 -1.12 14.90
C ASP A 392 20.22 -1.65 15.11
N ALA A 393 19.23 -0.86 14.79
CA ALA A 393 17.84 -1.26 14.90
C ALA A 393 17.02 -0.62 13.79
N GLN A 394 16.33 -1.47 13.05
CA GLN A 394 15.57 -1.08 11.87
C GLN A 394 14.17 -1.65 11.97
N PHE A 395 13.19 -0.75 11.98
CA PHE A 395 11.76 -1.09 12.07
C PHE A 395 11.06 -0.55 10.85
N TRP A 396 10.32 -1.41 10.16
CA TRP A 396 9.56 -0.98 9.01
C TRP A 396 8.31 -1.82 8.80
N GLN A 397 7.35 -1.25 8.08
CA GLN A 397 6.18 -1.97 7.63
C GLN A 397 6.37 -2.42 6.17
N VAL A 398 6.17 -3.72 5.91
CA VAL A 398 6.32 -4.29 4.56
C VAL A 398 5.03 -4.12 3.77
N HIS A 399 3.91 -4.51 4.37
CA HIS A 399 2.55 -4.36 3.85
C HIS A 399 1.58 -4.31 5.03
N TYR A 400 0.27 -4.23 4.78
CA TYR A 400 -0.75 -4.06 5.82
C TYR A 400 -0.77 -5.13 6.91
N GLY A 401 -0.29 -6.34 6.61
CA GLY A 401 -0.31 -7.48 7.52
C GLY A 401 1.04 -7.88 8.09
N LEU A 402 2.14 -7.23 7.68
CA LEU A 402 3.50 -7.60 8.10
C LEU A 402 4.37 -6.38 8.39
N SER A 403 4.93 -6.37 9.58
CA SER A 403 6.02 -5.50 10.00
C SER A 403 7.27 -6.30 10.32
N MET A 404 8.42 -5.67 10.11
CA MET A 404 9.74 -6.23 10.35
C MET A 404 10.47 -5.42 11.41
N ALA A 405 11.19 -6.12 12.27
CA ALA A 405 12.16 -5.52 13.18
C ALA A 405 13.48 -6.29 13.05
N ASN A 406 14.56 -5.57 12.72
CA ASN A 406 15.89 -6.15 12.61
C ASN A 406 16.80 -5.44 13.60
N LEU A 407 17.36 -6.18 14.53
CA LEU A 407 18.16 -5.64 15.62
C LEU A 407 19.52 -6.34 15.68
N LYS A 408 20.57 -5.54 15.89
CA LYS A 408 21.92 -6.00 16.25
C LYS A 408 22.21 -5.62 17.69
N LEU A 409 22.41 -6.62 18.55
CA LEU A 409 22.63 -6.42 19.99
C LEU A 409 24.01 -6.90 20.42
N ALA A 410 24.63 -6.13 21.31
CA ALA A 410 25.74 -6.58 22.12
C ALA A 410 25.21 -7.27 23.38
N VAL A 411 25.65 -8.50 23.62
CA VAL A 411 25.23 -9.33 24.74
C VAL A 411 26.45 -9.64 25.62
N SER A 412 26.24 -9.82 26.92
CA SER A 412 27.31 -10.12 27.88
C SER A 412 28.11 -11.39 27.50
N LYS A 413 29.44 -11.32 27.66
CA LYS A 413 30.36 -12.44 27.39
C LYS A 413 29.97 -13.64 28.28
N GLY A 414 29.86 -14.82 27.67
CA GLY A 414 29.49 -16.06 28.36
C GLY A 414 27.99 -16.34 28.46
N SER A 415 27.15 -15.62 27.71
CA SER A 415 25.72 -15.94 27.64
C SER A 415 25.47 -17.24 26.89
N ASP A 416 24.87 -18.23 27.56
CA ASP A 416 24.51 -19.51 26.96
C ASP A 416 23.50 -19.34 25.81
N ASP A 417 23.53 -20.22 24.81
CA ASP A 417 22.56 -20.26 23.70
C ASP A 417 21.10 -20.28 24.19
N SER A 418 20.84 -20.93 25.33
CA SER A 418 19.51 -20.97 25.95
C SER A 418 19.05 -19.60 26.48
N SER A 419 19.98 -18.79 26.98
CA SER A 419 19.69 -17.45 27.49
C SER A 419 19.47 -16.46 26.34
N ILE A 420 20.25 -16.59 25.26
CA ILE A 420 20.06 -15.84 24.00
C ILE A 420 18.71 -16.19 23.35
N GLY A 421 18.33 -17.48 23.36
CA GLY A 421 17.02 -17.92 22.88
C GLY A 421 15.86 -17.29 23.67
N LYS A 422 15.97 -17.26 25.00
CA LYS A 422 14.98 -16.59 25.87
C LYS A 422 14.93 -15.08 25.61
N LEU A 423 16.08 -14.43 25.47
CA LEU A 423 16.16 -13.00 25.14
C LEU A 423 15.45 -12.69 23.81
N ARG A 424 15.71 -13.47 22.75
CA ARG A 424 15.03 -13.31 21.45
C ARG A 424 13.51 -13.42 21.60
N SER A 425 13.02 -14.40 22.37
CA SER A 425 11.57 -14.57 22.60
C SER A 425 10.96 -13.40 23.37
N ARG A 426 11.66 -12.88 24.39
CA ARG A 426 11.21 -11.74 25.21
C ARG A 426 11.14 -10.46 24.39
N ILE A 427 12.20 -10.15 23.62
CA ILE A 427 12.23 -8.98 22.74
C ILE A 427 11.14 -9.07 21.67
N SER A 428 10.95 -10.25 21.06
CA SER A 428 9.90 -10.44 20.06
C SER A 428 8.50 -10.19 20.65
N SER A 429 8.26 -10.69 21.87
CA SER A 429 7.00 -10.47 22.59
C SER A 429 6.81 -9.01 22.98
N LEU A 430 7.87 -8.33 23.42
CA LEU A 430 7.84 -6.91 23.75
C LEU A 430 7.46 -6.06 22.53
N ILE A 431 8.12 -6.28 21.39
CA ILE A 431 7.84 -5.58 20.13
C ILE A 431 6.39 -5.83 19.71
N GLN A 432 5.92 -7.09 19.75
CA GLN A 432 4.54 -7.43 19.42
C GLN A 432 3.54 -6.76 20.35
N ASN A 433 3.76 -6.81 21.67
CA ASN A 433 2.81 -6.25 22.64
C ASN A 433 2.75 -4.72 22.61
N ARG A 434 3.86 -4.05 22.29
CA ARG A 434 3.96 -2.58 22.30
C ARG A 434 3.61 -1.95 20.95
N LEU A 435 4.07 -2.55 19.85
CA LEU A 435 3.94 -1.98 18.51
C LEU A 435 2.87 -2.66 17.65
N ALA A 436 2.40 -3.85 18.01
CA ALA A 436 1.15 -4.38 17.48
C ALA A 436 -0.01 -3.87 18.33
N GLU A 437 -1.17 -3.68 17.70
CA GLU A 437 -2.43 -3.46 18.44
C GLU A 437 -2.63 -4.69 19.33
N GLY A 438 -2.55 -4.50 20.65
CA GLY A 438 -2.31 -5.55 21.65
C GLY A 438 -3.11 -6.85 21.50
N TYR A 439 -2.56 -7.92 22.09
CA TYR A 439 -3.16 -9.26 22.08
C TYR A 439 -4.62 -9.21 22.55
N GLY A 440 -5.55 -9.68 21.72
CA GLY A 440 -6.99 -9.73 22.04
C GLY A 440 -7.86 -8.67 21.36
N ASN A 441 -7.29 -7.60 20.78
CA ASN A 441 -8.09 -6.55 20.11
C ASN A 441 -8.27 -6.77 18.58
N GLY A 442 -8.03 -8.00 18.10
CA GLY A 442 -8.19 -8.36 16.68
C GLY A 442 -7.11 -7.80 15.74
N GLY A 443 -5.98 -7.33 16.28
CA GLY A 443 -4.87 -6.80 15.49
C GLY A 443 -4.30 -7.86 14.53
N THR A 444 -4.48 -7.66 13.22
CA THR A 444 -4.02 -8.59 12.18
C THR A 444 -2.55 -8.41 11.79
N MET A 445 -1.81 -7.56 12.50
CA MET A 445 -0.46 -7.15 12.14
C MET A 445 0.56 -8.13 12.69
N ARG A 446 1.19 -8.91 11.81
CA ARG A 446 2.26 -9.84 12.17
C ARG A 446 3.58 -9.11 12.26
N TRP A 447 4.39 -9.43 13.27
CA TRP A 447 5.77 -8.98 13.37
C TRP A 447 6.74 -10.12 13.12
N GLU A 448 7.70 -9.90 12.23
CA GLU A 448 8.87 -10.75 12.04
C GLU A 448 10.09 -10.05 12.62
N VAL A 449 10.68 -10.66 13.64
CA VAL A 449 11.79 -10.10 14.41
C VAL A 449 13.04 -10.92 14.16
N THR A 450 14.07 -10.28 13.61
CA THR A 450 15.38 -10.87 13.41
C THR A 450 16.36 -10.24 14.38
N LEU A 451 17.02 -11.08 15.18
CA LEU A 451 18.00 -10.66 16.16
C LEU A 451 19.37 -11.21 15.77
N GLN A 452 20.34 -10.33 15.58
CA GLN A 452 21.74 -10.69 15.49
C GLN A 452 22.43 -10.30 16.79
N THR A 453 23.01 -11.28 17.47
CA THR A 453 23.74 -11.06 18.73
C THR A 453 25.23 -11.17 18.47
N SER A 454 26.00 -10.19 18.92
CA SER A 454 27.46 -10.24 18.97
C SER A 454 27.92 -10.18 20.43
N PRO A 455 28.90 -11.01 20.83
CA PRO A 455 29.58 -10.77 22.10
C PRO A 455 30.32 -9.44 22.03
N ASP A 456 30.39 -8.71 23.14
CA ASP A 456 31.08 -7.42 23.18
C ASP A 456 32.56 -7.57 22.74
N PRO A 457 33.02 -6.88 21.69
CA PRO A 457 34.41 -6.93 21.26
C PRO A 457 35.37 -6.22 22.23
N VAL A 458 34.87 -5.39 23.15
CA VAL A 458 35.71 -4.64 24.09
C VAL A 458 35.51 -5.18 25.50
N ALA A 459 36.39 -6.11 25.90
CA ALA A 459 36.86 -6.17 27.28
C ALA A 459 38.38 -6.28 27.24
#